data_AF-A0A9W9KLL4-F1
#
_entry.id   AF-A0A9W9KLL4-F1
#
_cell.length_a   1.000
_cell.length_b   1.000
_cell.length_c   1.000
_cell.angle_alpha   90.00
_cell.angle_beta   90.00
_cell.angle_gamma   90.00
#
_symmetry.space_group_name_H-M   'P 1'
#
loop_
_entity.id
_entity.type
_entity.pdbx_description
1 polymer ?
#
loop_
_entity_poly.entity_id
_entity_poly.type
_entity_poly.pdbx_seq_one_letter_code
_entity_poly.pdbx_strand_id
1 'polypeptide(L)'
;MLLYCVLIPKSNHPSSKPYEPEPAQDFLDAYRYQLATMAYAAGVTHYHRMPVMRSLFKPLIRRLIHKILRREVWGNWYLTSQSESVVEPDIKELRKPWADPIVQENVMYSAHLLLITSIYAMLLIMTSLRSPEKAILKEMERNGWVGVCCEPNIVFVVCNQFPLIAMRYNDVRDGTKVIDGVLDKYRAALESKNMIANTELFKDWLVLKQDHTRGAKDCGFTAWAASFIDTWNSDFVKSGYKAHSSGFITNINGKFELQHPMVADEQGQWTHMDPFSENSAIGYARLNVEDGQKKMWEAPWTKDVIEKMPWVDGLDLSSEVDCLRGIWDASAQWLVTTLREWADRGTHVNFAVRNLPSNSWFLYEPRAGVVRRELANGVEIRVEAAVEALQEIDFLVSKA
;
A
#
# COMPACT_ATOMS: atom_id res chain seq x y z
N MET A 1 -12.17 5.95 -11.64
CA MET A 1 -13.21 4.89 -11.52
C MET A 1 -13.06 3.97 -10.31
N LEU A 2 -11.86 3.61 -9.82
CA LEU A 2 -11.73 2.64 -8.69
C LEU A 2 -11.63 3.26 -7.27
N LEU A 3 -11.24 4.54 -7.12
CA LEU A 3 -11.07 5.13 -5.78
C LEU A 3 -12.38 5.59 -5.11
N TYR A 4 -13.40 5.92 -5.91
CA TYR A 4 -14.63 6.54 -5.39
C TYR A 4 -15.56 5.56 -4.67
N CYS A 5 -15.62 4.30 -5.09
CA CYS A 5 -16.52 3.31 -4.49
C CYS A 5 -16.13 2.89 -3.06
N VAL A 6 -14.93 3.21 -2.57
CA VAL A 6 -14.44 2.68 -1.27
C VAL A 6 -14.49 3.72 -0.14
N LEU A 7 -14.70 5.01 -0.44
CA LEU A 7 -14.36 6.08 0.51
C LEU A 7 -15.53 6.94 1.03
N ILE A 8 -16.78 6.64 0.67
CA ILE A 8 -17.93 7.41 1.16
C ILE A 8 -19.12 6.50 1.51
N PRO A 9 -19.36 6.15 2.78
CA PRO A 9 -20.72 5.94 3.23
C PRO A 9 -21.32 7.34 3.46
N LYS A 10 -22.14 7.84 2.53
CA LYS A 10 -23.06 8.95 2.80
C LYS A 10 -24.18 8.38 3.66
N SER A 11 -24.00 8.33 4.98
CA SER A 11 -25.11 8.04 5.90
C SER A 11 -25.90 9.32 6.16
N ASN A 12 -26.83 9.65 5.27
CA ASN A 12 -27.89 10.63 5.53
C ASN A 12 -29.26 9.95 5.67
N HIS A 13 -29.31 8.82 6.37
CA HIS A 13 -30.56 8.23 6.83
C HIS A 13 -30.59 8.18 8.37
N PRO A 14 -31.60 8.77 9.02
CA PRO A 14 -31.91 8.44 10.40
C PRO A 14 -32.63 7.09 10.37
N SER A 15 -31.90 5.99 10.51
CA SER A 15 -32.53 4.69 10.71
C SER A 15 -31.85 3.90 11.82
N SER A 16 -32.66 3.60 12.82
CA SER A 16 -32.41 2.84 14.04
C SER A 16 -32.23 1.35 13.79
N LYS A 17 -31.34 0.95 12.87
CA LYS A 17 -31.01 -0.47 12.66
C LYS A 17 -29.64 -0.82 13.24
N PRO A 18 -29.51 -1.98 13.93
CA PRO A 18 -28.21 -2.50 14.34
C PRO A 18 -27.35 -2.76 13.08
N TYR A 19 -26.05 -2.54 13.22
CA TYR A 19 -25.04 -2.69 12.17
C TYR A 19 -25.12 -4.10 11.55
N GLU A 20 -25.65 -4.21 10.32
CA GLU A 20 -25.54 -5.41 9.49
C GLU A 20 -24.15 -5.37 8.81
N PRO A 21 -23.29 -6.39 8.99
CA PRO A 21 -22.05 -6.52 8.21
C PRO A 21 -22.37 -6.64 6.72
N GLU A 22 -21.53 -6.08 5.84
CA GLU A 22 -21.65 -6.30 4.40
C GLU A 22 -21.51 -7.81 4.09
N PRO A 23 -22.33 -8.38 3.17
CA PRO A 23 -22.19 -9.77 2.77
C PRO A 23 -20.78 -10.02 2.20
N ALA A 24 -20.09 -11.05 2.69
CA ALA A 24 -18.67 -11.40 2.42
C ALA A 24 -17.59 -10.61 3.21
N GLN A 25 -17.98 -9.77 4.18
CA GLN A 25 -17.11 -9.29 5.27
C GLN A 25 -17.44 -10.03 6.57
N ASP A 26 -17.32 -11.35 6.56
CA ASP A 26 -17.75 -12.16 7.71
C ASP A 26 -16.84 -11.96 8.94
N PHE A 27 -15.64 -11.38 8.77
CA PHE A 27 -14.72 -11.01 9.86
C PHE A 27 -13.97 -9.67 9.62
N LEU A 28 -13.85 -8.84 10.67
CA LEU A 28 -13.18 -7.51 10.63
C LEU A 28 -11.64 -7.59 10.56
N ASP A 29 -11.07 -8.79 10.64
CA ASP A 29 -9.63 -9.05 10.69
C ASP A 29 -8.92 -8.74 9.37
N ALA A 30 -9.64 -8.80 8.25
CA ALA A 30 -9.15 -8.50 6.91
C ALA A 30 -8.87 -7.00 6.65
N TYR A 31 -9.46 -6.08 7.43
CA TYR A 31 -9.34 -4.63 7.17
C TYR A 31 -7.90 -4.11 7.16
N ARG A 32 -7.00 -4.74 7.91
CA ARG A 32 -5.57 -4.35 7.92
C ARG A 32 -4.95 -4.46 6.53
N TYR A 33 -5.31 -5.50 5.77
CA TYR A 33 -4.82 -5.73 4.42
C TYR A 33 -5.44 -4.74 3.44
N GLN A 34 -6.74 -4.52 3.53
CA GLN A 34 -7.43 -3.56 2.65
C GLN A 34 -6.87 -2.15 2.80
N LEU A 35 -6.78 -1.67 4.05
CA LEU A 35 -6.25 -0.34 4.36
C LEU A 35 -4.79 -0.18 3.95
N ALA A 36 -3.97 -1.20 4.18
CA ALA A 36 -2.57 -1.20 3.75
C ALA A 36 -2.44 -1.12 2.23
N THR A 37 -3.18 -1.95 1.51
CA THR A 37 -3.12 -2.02 0.05
C THR A 37 -3.63 -0.74 -0.61
N MET A 38 -4.70 -0.14 -0.06
CA MET A 38 -5.16 1.19 -0.46
C MET A 38 -4.10 2.27 -0.24
N ALA A 39 -3.38 2.22 0.87
CA ALA A 39 -2.32 3.18 1.16
C ALA A 39 -1.10 2.99 0.23
N TYR A 40 -0.76 1.74 -0.13
CA TYR A 40 0.28 1.45 -1.11
C TYR A 40 -0.12 1.95 -2.49
N ALA A 41 -1.36 1.70 -2.92
CA ALA A 41 -1.92 2.23 -4.16
C ALA A 41 -1.88 3.76 -4.18
N ALA A 42 -2.30 4.41 -3.10
CA ALA A 42 -2.24 5.86 -2.99
C ALA A 42 -0.79 6.39 -3.07
N GLY A 43 0.16 5.74 -2.39
CA GLY A 43 1.57 6.11 -2.40
C GLY A 43 2.21 6.01 -3.78
N VAL A 44 2.08 4.86 -4.46
CA VAL A 44 2.66 4.68 -5.80
C VAL A 44 1.98 5.59 -6.83
N THR A 45 0.68 5.83 -6.69
CA THR A 45 -0.04 6.74 -7.59
C THR A 45 0.44 8.17 -7.41
N HIS A 46 0.58 8.62 -6.16
CA HIS A 46 1.07 9.96 -5.87
C HIS A 46 2.46 10.15 -6.46
N TYR A 47 3.37 9.20 -6.27
CA TYR A 47 4.73 9.32 -6.76
C TYR A 47 4.84 9.21 -8.29
N HIS A 48 4.25 8.17 -8.88
CA HIS A 48 4.51 7.79 -10.29
C HIS A 48 3.54 8.39 -11.31
N ARG A 49 2.35 8.80 -10.89
CA ARG A 49 1.28 9.23 -11.82
C ARG A 49 0.81 10.65 -11.55
N MET A 50 0.81 11.05 -10.28
CA MET A 50 0.24 12.32 -9.83
C MET A 50 1.14 13.06 -8.82
N PRO A 51 2.42 13.33 -9.17
CA PRO A 51 3.38 13.98 -8.27
C PRO A 51 2.91 15.31 -7.70
N VAL A 52 2.18 16.11 -8.49
CA VAL A 52 1.75 17.46 -8.10
C VAL A 52 0.49 17.46 -7.23
N MET A 53 -0.19 16.31 -7.05
CA MET A 53 -1.51 16.21 -6.41
C MET A 53 -1.43 16.01 -4.89
N ARG A 54 -0.46 16.66 -4.23
CA ARG A 54 -0.18 16.42 -2.80
C ARG A 54 -1.37 16.71 -1.87
N SER A 55 -2.21 17.71 -2.18
CA SER A 55 -3.40 18.02 -1.37
C SER A 55 -4.50 16.96 -1.45
N LEU A 56 -4.55 16.18 -2.54
CA LEU A 56 -5.45 15.04 -2.66
C LEU A 56 -4.94 13.87 -1.80
N PHE A 57 -3.64 13.54 -1.95
CA PHE A 57 -3.07 12.33 -1.34
C PHE A 57 -2.75 12.47 0.16
N LYS A 58 -2.37 13.66 0.62
CA LYS A 58 -2.07 13.89 2.05
C LYS A 58 -3.24 13.55 2.98
N PRO A 59 -4.44 14.13 2.83
CA PRO A 59 -5.58 13.76 3.67
C PRO A 59 -6.09 12.35 3.41
N LEU A 60 -5.92 11.80 2.20
CA LEU A 60 -6.28 10.42 1.89
C LEU A 60 -5.43 9.43 2.72
N ILE A 61 -4.11 9.48 2.58
CA ILE A 61 -3.22 8.54 3.28
C ILE A 61 -3.31 8.75 4.80
N ARG A 62 -3.42 10.00 5.27
CA ARG A 62 -3.65 10.29 6.69
C ARG A 62 -4.91 9.62 7.24
N ARG A 63 -6.02 9.65 6.49
CA ARG A 63 -7.27 8.97 6.89
C ARG A 63 -7.10 7.45 6.93
N LEU A 64 -6.35 6.87 6.00
CA LEU A 64 -6.02 5.44 6.01
C LEU A 64 -5.19 5.07 7.24
N ILE A 65 -4.19 5.89 7.61
CA ILE A 65 -3.42 5.72 8.85
C ILE A 65 -4.34 5.81 10.08
N HIS A 66 -5.24 6.79 10.15
CA HIS A 66 -6.18 6.86 11.28
C HIS A 66 -7.09 5.62 11.35
N LYS A 67 -7.53 5.09 10.20
CA LYS A 67 -8.36 3.89 10.13
C LYS A 67 -7.59 2.64 10.59
N ILE A 68 -6.33 2.46 10.19
CA ILE A 68 -5.56 1.25 10.57
C ILE A 68 -5.22 1.24 12.07
N LEU A 69 -5.23 2.39 12.75
CA LEU A 69 -5.02 2.51 14.20
C LEU A 69 -6.27 2.17 15.03
N ARG A 70 -7.43 2.00 14.40
CA ARG A 70 -8.68 1.68 15.08
C ARG A 70 -8.64 0.28 15.70
N ARG A 71 -9.22 0.14 16.90
CA ARG A 71 -9.30 -1.14 17.62
C ARG A 71 -10.00 -2.21 16.81
N GLU A 72 -10.94 -1.84 15.97
CA GLU A 72 -11.65 -2.76 15.08
C GLU A 72 -10.71 -3.43 14.06
N VAL A 73 -9.57 -2.82 13.74
CA VAL A 73 -8.60 -3.35 12.77
C VAL A 73 -7.57 -4.27 13.45
N TRP A 74 -7.07 -3.90 14.62
CA TRP A 74 -6.06 -4.69 15.34
C TRP A 74 -6.63 -5.58 16.45
N GLY A 75 -7.93 -5.47 16.78
CA GLY A 75 -8.52 -6.11 17.96
C GLY A 75 -8.49 -7.63 17.95
N ASN A 76 -8.38 -8.25 16.76
CA ASN A 76 -8.13 -9.70 16.62
C ASN A 76 -6.89 -10.13 17.42
N TRP A 77 -5.84 -9.30 17.43
CA TRP A 77 -4.63 -9.54 18.21
C TRP A 77 -4.93 -9.83 19.69
N TYR A 78 -5.82 -9.04 20.30
CA TYR A 78 -6.18 -9.22 21.70
C TYR A 78 -7.17 -10.37 21.91
N LEU A 79 -8.12 -10.52 20.98
CA LEU A 79 -9.28 -11.40 21.15
C LEU A 79 -9.01 -12.85 20.74
N THR A 80 -8.16 -13.10 19.74
CA THR A 80 -8.00 -14.42 19.12
C THR A 80 -6.55 -14.91 19.07
N SER A 81 -5.53 -14.04 19.04
CA SER A 81 -4.12 -14.44 18.90
C SER A 81 -3.48 -14.96 20.21
N GLN A 82 -4.06 -15.99 20.82
CA GLN A 82 -3.66 -16.53 22.13
C GLN A 82 -2.92 -17.87 22.05
N SER A 83 -2.44 -18.26 20.86
CA SER A 83 -1.80 -19.56 20.58
C SER A 83 -2.76 -20.75 20.72
N GLU A 84 -2.31 -21.93 20.28
CA GLU A 84 -3.07 -23.18 20.36
C GLU A 84 -2.13 -24.39 20.34
N SER A 85 -2.64 -25.55 20.75
CA SER A 85 -1.86 -26.79 20.87
C SER A 85 -1.31 -27.31 19.53
N VAL A 86 -1.92 -26.91 18.40
CA VAL A 86 -1.43 -27.29 17.06
C VAL A 86 -0.05 -26.69 16.77
N VAL A 87 0.19 -25.46 17.22
CA VAL A 87 1.44 -24.73 16.97
C VAL A 87 2.33 -24.64 18.21
N GLU A 88 1.78 -24.86 19.40
CA GLU A 88 2.52 -25.00 20.65
C GLU A 88 2.03 -26.22 21.44
N PRO A 89 2.53 -27.44 21.14
CA PRO A 89 2.00 -28.69 21.72
C PRO A 89 2.06 -28.75 23.25
N ASP A 90 3.00 -28.04 23.87
CA ASP A 90 3.18 -28.00 25.32
C ASP A 90 2.30 -26.96 26.03
N ILE A 91 1.45 -26.23 25.30
CA ILE A 91 0.56 -25.22 25.88
C ILE A 91 -0.51 -25.89 26.76
N LYS A 92 -0.63 -25.44 28.01
CA LYS A 92 -1.62 -25.96 28.98
C LYS A 92 -2.86 -25.08 29.08
N GLU A 93 -2.70 -23.79 28.83
CA GLU A 93 -3.75 -22.78 28.82
C GLU A 93 -3.43 -21.74 27.75
N LEU A 94 -4.46 -21.12 27.16
CA LEU A 94 -4.28 -20.05 26.19
C LEU A 94 -3.40 -18.92 26.76
N ARG A 95 -2.55 -18.34 25.91
CA ARG A 95 -1.66 -17.25 26.30
C ARG A 95 -2.48 -16.05 26.76
N LYS A 96 -2.06 -15.44 27.87
CA LYS A 96 -2.66 -14.17 28.34
C LYS A 96 -2.50 -13.08 27.27
N PRO A 97 -3.58 -12.46 26.80
CA PRO A 97 -3.51 -11.42 25.77
C PRO A 97 -2.90 -10.13 26.32
N TRP A 98 -2.36 -9.29 25.44
CA TRP A 98 -1.92 -7.94 25.74
C TRP A 98 -2.41 -6.95 24.68
N ALA A 99 -2.65 -5.70 25.09
CA ALA A 99 -3.36 -4.73 24.27
C ALA A 99 -2.48 -4.03 23.22
N ASP A 100 -1.18 -3.83 23.48
CA ASP A 100 -0.28 -3.13 22.55
C ASP A 100 0.06 -4.03 21.34
N PRO A 101 -0.43 -3.72 20.13
CA PRO A 101 -0.30 -4.60 18.97
C PRO A 101 1.05 -4.44 18.25
N ILE A 102 1.98 -3.59 18.73
CA ILE A 102 3.26 -3.30 18.05
C ILE A 102 4.51 -3.60 18.90
N VAL A 103 4.34 -4.08 20.13
CA VAL A 103 5.47 -4.30 21.06
C VAL A 103 6.22 -5.62 20.81
N GLN A 104 5.52 -6.64 20.32
CA GLN A 104 6.03 -7.98 20.04
C GLN A 104 5.03 -8.72 19.13
N GLU A 105 5.52 -9.60 18.27
CA GLU A 105 4.74 -10.41 17.33
C GLU A 105 3.81 -9.54 16.46
N ASN A 106 2.69 -10.09 15.98
CA ASN A 106 1.71 -9.37 15.18
C ASN A 106 2.34 -8.62 14.01
N VAL A 107 3.41 -9.20 13.42
CA VAL A 107 4.24 -8.48 12.45
C VAL A 107 3.43 -8.02 11.25
N MET A 108 2.41 -8.78 10.87
CA MET A 108 1.56 -8.40 9.74
C MET A 108 0.87 -7.05 9.95
N TYR A 109 0.35 -6.79 11.15
CA TYR A 109 -0.22 -5.50 11.50
C TYR A 109 0.86 -4.42 11.65
N SER A 110 1.85 -4.69 12.51
CA SER A 110 2.84 -3.69 12.90
C SER A 110 3.74 -3.27 11.72
N ALA A 111 4.06 -4.20 10.82
CA ALA A 111 4.84 -3.92 9.63
C ALA A 111 4.05 -3.20 8.54
N HIS A 112 2.76 -3.51 8.35
CA HIS A 112 1.91 -2.71 7.47
C HIS A 112 1.82 -1.27 7.96
N LEU A 113 1.56 -1.07 9.26
CA LEU A 113 1.54 0.26 9.88
C LEU A 113 2.89 0.99 9.68
N LEU A 114 4.00 0.29 9.90
CA LEU A 114 5.35 0.84 9.69
C LEU A 114 5.55 1.25 8.23
N LEU A 115 5.21 0.41 7.26
CA LEU A 115 5.39 0.72 5.83
C LEU A 115 4.52 1.88 5.38
N ILE A 116 3.23 1.90 5.75
CA ILE A 116 2.32 3.00 5.39
C ILE A 116 2.83 4.33 5.94
N THR A 117 3.25 4.36 7.21
CA THR A 117 3.75 5.58 7.83
C THR A 117 5.11 6.01 7.28
N SER A 118 5.94 5.07 6.83
CA SER A 118 7.23 5.37 6.19
C SER A 118 7.05 5.96 4.79
N ILE A 119 6.14 5.39 3.97
CA ILE A 119 5.73 5.95 2.66
C ILE A 119 5.16 7.36 2.84
N TYR A 120 4.22 7.52 3.78
CA TYR A 120 3.59 8.81 4.05
C TYR A 120 4.61 9.87 4.48
N ALA A 121 5.54 9.50 5.36
CA ALA A 121 6.59 10.38 5.83
C ALA A 121 7.54 10.82 4.71
N MET A 122 7.94 9.91 3.82
CA MET A 122 8.79 10.23 2.67
C MET A 122 8.09 11.18 1.70
N LEU A 123 6.85 10.87 1.31
CA LEU A 123 6.13 11.64 0.29
C LEU A 123 5.70 13.04 0.74
N LEU A 124 5.53 13.26 2.05
CA LEU A 124 4.85 14.45 2.58
C LEU A 124 5.59 15.16 3.72
N ILE A 125 6.87 14.80 3.95
CA ILE A 125 7.75 15.33 4.99
C ILE A 125 7.06 15.30 6.36
N MET A 126 6.66 14.10 6.80
CA MET A 126 6.05 13.92 8.12
C MET A 126 6.90 13.01 8.99
N THR A 127 6.74 13.12 10.31
CA THR A 127 7.40 12.22 11.25
C THR A 127 6.85 10.81 11.04
N SER A 128 7.73 9.82 10.78
CA SER A 128 7.29 8.42 10.77
C SER A 128 7.24 7.83 12.17
N LEU A 129 6.44 6.78 12.30
CA LEU A 129 6.34 6.00 13.52
C LEU A 129 7.56 5.07 13.64
N ARG A 130 8.42 5.32 14.63
CA ARG A 130 9.70 4.59 14.82
C ARG A 130 9.61 3.42 15.81
N SER A 131 8.58 3.37 16.66
CA SER A 131 8.45 2.31 17.66
C SER A 131 8.32 0.90 17.07
N PRO A 132 7.52 0.64 16.00
CA PRO A 132 7.44 -0.69 15.43
C PRO A 132 8.78 -1.18 14.89
N GLU A 133 9.56 -0.32 14.22
CA GLU A 133 10.85 -0.69 13.65
C GLU A 133 11.82 -1.23 14.71
N LYS A 134 11.90 -0.56 15.87
CA LYS A 134 12.74 -0.99 16.99
C LYS A 134 12.29 -2.33 17.58
N ALA A 135 10.98 -2.52 17.75
CA ALA A 135 10.42 -3.77 18.26
C ALA A 135 10.70 -4.93 17.29
N ILE A 136 10.47 -4.69 15.99
CA ILE A 136 10.71 -5.66 14.92
C ILE A 136 12.19 -6.06 14.85
N LEU A 137 13.13 -5.10 14.86
CA LEU A 137 14.57 -5.40 14.83
C LEU A 137 15.00 -6.29 16.01
N LYS A 138 14.54 -5.94 17.22
CA LYS A 138 14.82 -6.70 18.44
C LYS A 138 14.30 -8.14 18.33
N GLU A 139 13.12 -8.31 17.75
CA GLU A 139 12.50 -9.62 17.62
C GLU A 139 13.07 -10.46 16.48
N MET A 140 13.42 -9.85 15.34
CA MET A 140 14.18 -10.52 14.28
C MET A 140 15.48 -11.07 14.86
N GLU A 141 16.24 -10.28 15.61
CA GLU A 141 17.48 -10.75 16.25
C GLU A 141 17.23 -11.90 17.23
N ARG A 142 16.21 -11.78 18.10
CA ARG A 142 15.82 -12.84 19.05
C ARG A 142 15.47 -14.15 18.34
N ASN A 143 14.85 -14.07 17.16
CA ASN A 143 14.37 -15.22 16.41
C ASN A 143 15.44 -15.76 15.42
N GLY A 144 16.72 -15.39 15.60
CA GLY A 144 17.79 -15.86 14.72
C GLY A 144 17.67 -15.33 13.29
N TRP A 145 17.12 -14.13 13.14
CA TRP A 145 16.92 -13.39 11.90
C TRP A 145 15.97 -14.02 10.88
N VAL A 146 15.26 -15.11 11.18
CA VAL A 146 14.27 -15.69 10.25
C VAL A 146 13.01 -14.82 10.09
N GLY A 147 12.80 -13.86 10.99
CA GLY A 147 11.69 -12.92 10.97
C GLY A 147 11.00 -12.81 12.32
N VAL A 148 9.95 -12.01 12.34
CA VAL A 148 9.03 -11.83 13.47
C VAL A 148 7.79 -12.69 13.24
N CYS A 149 7.22 -13.21 14.31
CA CYS A 149 6.02 -14.02 14.19
C CYS A 149 4.79 -13.15 13.89
N CYS A 150 3.87 -13.65 13.07
CA CYS A 150 2.57 -13.02 12.84
C CYS A 150 1.64 -13.40 13.99
N GLU A 151 1.28 -14.68 14.03
CA GLU A 151 0.64 -15.35 15.16
C GLU A 151 1.70 -15.90 16.12
N PRO A 152 1.35 -16.17 17.40
CA PRO A 152 2.27 -16.78 18.35
C PRO A 152 2.94 -18.03 17.75
N ASN A 153 4.28 -18.03 17.77
CA ASN A 153 5.12 -19.12 17.29
C ASN A 153 5.11 -19.40 15.76
N ILE A 154 4.51 -18.54 14.94
CA ILE A 154 4.43 -18.76 13.48
C ILE A 154 5.10 -17.61 12.72
N VAL A 155 6.14 -17.94 11.94
CA VAL A 155 6.82 -17.00 11.04
C VAL A 155 6.41 -17.27 9.60
N PHE A 156 5.87 -16.24 8.95
CA PHE A 156 5.57 -16.24 7.52
C PHE A 156 6.58 -15.36 6.78
N VAL A 157 7.04 -15.82 5.61
CA VAL A 157 7.93 -15.03 4.76
C VAL A 157 7.24 -13.72 4.35
N VAL A 158 5.99 -13.80 3.89
CA VAL A 158 5.25 -12.63 3.39
C VAL A 158 5.09 -11.52 4.42
N CYS A 159 4.74 -11.85 5.67
CA CYS A 159 4.50 -10.87 6.73
C CYS A 159 5.75 -10.07 7.09
N ASN A 160 6.93 -10.62 6.79
CA ASN A 160 8.23 -10.02 7.07
C ASN A 160 8.80 -9.20 5.89
N GLN A 161 8.09 -9.06 4.77
CA GLN A 161 8.55 -8.23 3.65
C GLN A 161 8.28 -6.73 3.85
N PHE A 162 7.11 -6.39 4.38
CA PHE A 162 6.70 -5.01 4.64
C PHE A 162 7.65 -4.22 5.58
N PRO A 163 8.15 -4.78 6.69
CA PRO A 163 9.02 -4.03 7.58
C PRO A 163 10.41 -3.82 6.98
N LEU A 164 10.91 -4.76 6.17
CA LEU A 164 12.19 -4.61 5.45
C LEU A 164 12.12 -3.45 4.46
N ILE A 165 11.02 -3.37 3.70
CA ILE A 165 10.76 -2.27 2.78
C ILE A 165 10.61 -0.94 3.54
N ALA A 166 9.92 -0.96 4.69
CA ALA A 166 9.78 0.24 5.50
C ALA A 166 11.12 0.73 6.06
N MET A 167 11.98 -0.17 6.54
CA MET A 167 13.34 0.14 6.97
C MET A 167 14.15 0.78 5.83
N ARG A 168 14.00 0.31 4.59
CA ARG A 168 14.63 0.94 3.42
C ARG A 168 14.17 2.37 3.19
N TYR A 169 12.86 2.64 3.27
CA TYR A 169 12.34 4.02 3.21
C TYR A 169 12.89 4.90 4.34
N ASN A 170 13.03 4.32 5.52
CA ASN A 170 13.50 5.02 6.70
C ASN A 170 15.00 5.34 6.63
N ASP A 171 15.80 4.39 6.16
CA ASP A 171 17.22 4.57 5.89
C ASP A 171 17.49 5.69 4.89
N VAL A 172 16.75 5.69 3.78
CA VAL A 172 16.90 6.70 2.74
C VAL A 172 16.54 8.09 3.25
N ARG A 173 15.53 8.20 4.12
CA ARG A 173 15.12 9.48 4.69
C ARG A 173 16.10 9.99 5.74
N ASP A 174 16.62 9.09 6.58
CA ASP A 174 17.44 9.45 7.73
C ASP A 174 18.95 9.43 7.40
N GLY A 175 19.34 8.97 6.20
CA GLY A 175 20.73 8.81 5.78
C GLY A 175 21.43 7.63 6.47
N THR A 176 20.68 6.63 6.91
CA THR A 176 21.18 5.42 7.59
C THR A 176 21.23 4.21 6.64
N LYS A 177 21.75 3.08 7.12
CA LYS A 177 21.90 1.82 6.36
C LYS A 177 21.56 0.59 7.21
N VAL A 178 20.56 0.71 8.08
CA VAL A 178 20.14 -0.34 9.00
C VAL A 178 19.74 -1.60 8.22
N ILE A 179 18.99 -1.44 7.13
CA ILE A 179 18.41 -2.54 6.37
C ILE A 179 19.46 -3.41 5.67
N ASP A 180 20.61 -2.86 5.30
CA ASP A 180 21.63 -3.62 4.56
C ASP A 180 22.14 -4.81 5.40
N GLY A 181 22.47 -4.55 6.67
CA GLY A 181 22.88 -5.62 7.60
C GLY A 181 21.73 -6.55 8.01
N VAL A 182 20.48 -6.11 7.91
CA VAL A 182 19.30 -6.95 8.21
C VAL A 182 19.01 -7.90 7.06
N LEU A 183 19.06 -7.43 5.81
CA LEU A 183 18.78 -8.24 4.62
C LEU A 183 19.73 -9.42 4.48
N ASP A 184 21.03 -9.21 4.71
CA ASP A 184 22.03 -10.29 4.64
C ASP A 184 21.71 -11.41 5.63
N LYS A 185 21.41 -11.05 6.88
CA LYS A 185 21.07 -12.01 7.94
C LYS A 185 19.72 -12.69 7.69
N TYR A 186 18.72 -11.91 7.27
CA TYR A 186 17.38 -12.41 6.99
C TYR A 186 17.40 -13.43 5.84
N ARG A 187 18.09 -13.10 4.74
CA ARG A 187 18.25 -14.00 3.60
C ARG A 187 18.93 -15.30 4.00
N ALA A 188 20.07 -15.23 4.70
CA ALA A 188 20.79 -16.41 5.16
C ALA A 188 19.92 -17.28 6.10
N ALA A 189 19.15 -16.66 6.98
CA ALA A 189 18.23 -17.38 7.87
C ALA A 189 17.11 -18.09 7.10
N LEU A 190 16.47 -17.43 6.12
CA LEU A 190 15.45 -18.07 5.27
C LEU A 190 16.02 -19.23 4.46
N GLU A 191 17.21 -19.08 3.87
CA GLU A 191 17.88 -20.12 3.08
C GLU A 191 18.25 -21.32 3.96
N SER A 192 18.85 -21.10 5.14
CA SER A 192 19.22 -22.18 6.06
C SER A 192 18.03 -23.03 6.54
N LYS A 193 16.84 -22.42 6.59
CA LYS A 193 15.59 -23.08 7.01
C LYS A 193 14.74 -23.53 5.82
N ASN A 194 15.25 -23.42 4.60
CA ASN A 194 14.55 -23.79 3.37
C ASN A 194 13.16 -23.11 3.23
N MET A 195 13.03 -21.86 3.69
CA MET A 195 11.77 -21.12 3.67
C MET A 195 11.44 -20.52 2.30
N ILE A 196 12.47 -20.24 1.50
CA ILE A 196 12.36 -19.71 0.14
C ILE A 196 13.16 -20.58 -0.83
N ALA A 197 12.67 -20.71 -2.05
CA ALA A 197 13.34 -21.45 -3.13
C ALA A 197 12.99 -20.83 -4.49
N ASN A 198 13.87 -20.94 -5.48
CA ASN A 198 13.58 -20.55 -6.86
C ASN A 198 13.14 -21.72 -7.75
N THR A 199 13.14 -22.94 -7.22
CA THR A 199 12.73 -24.16 -7.93
C THR A 199 11.37 -24.69 -7.52
N GLU A 200 10.84 -24.23 -6.39
CA GLU A 200 9.55 -24.63 -5.82
C GLU A 200 8.89 -23.44 -5.14
N LEU A 201 7.62 -23.60 -4.74
CA LEU A 201 6.91 -22.61 -3.92
C LEU A 201 7.61 -22.42 -2.57
N PHE A 202 7.49 -21.21 -2.01
CA PHE A 202 7.98 -20.91 -0.67
C PHE A 202 7.21 -21.73 0.37
N LYS A 203 7.82 -21.96 1.54
CA LYS A 203 7.11 -22.59 2.65
C LYS A 203 6.06 -21.62 3.18
N ASP A 204 4.86 -22.12 3.48
CA ASP A 204 3.76 -21.27 3.96
C ASP A 204 4.13 -20.62 5.30
N TRP A 205 4.68 -21.41 6.22
CA TRP A 205 5.17 -20.90 7.49
C TRP A 205 6.20 -21.80 8.18
N LEU A 206 6.92 -21.20 9.13
CA LEU A 206 7.80 -21.86 10.10
C LEU A 206 7.14 -21.81 11.47
N VAL A 207 7.04 -22.97 12.12
CA VAL A 207 6.72 -23.06 13.55
C VAL A 207 8.03 -22.90 14.33
N LEU A 208 8.24 -21.72 14.91
CA LEU A 208 9.57 -21.24 15.30
C LEU A 208 10.24 -22.10 16.38
N LYS A 209 9.52 -22.41 17.47
CA LYS A 209 10.04 -23.19 18.61
C LYS A 209 10.39 -24.63 18.23
N GLN A 210 9.63 -25.22 17.31
CA GLN A 210 9.78 -26.61 16.85
C GLN A 210 10.75 -26.72 15.68
N ASP A 211 11.21 -25.59 15.14
CA ASP A 211 12.02 -25.50 13.94
C ASP A 211 11.45 -26.32 12.76
N HIS A 212 10.13 -26.20 12.56
CA HIS A 212 9.41 -27.03 11.60
C HIS A 212 8.69 -26.18 10.55
N THR A 213 8.99 -26.41 9.28
CA THR A 213 8.36 -25.71 8.15
C THR A 213 7.15 -26.46 7.62
N ARG A 214 6.10 -25.75 7.21
CA ARG A 214 4.99 -26.31 6.44
C ARG A 214 5.12 -25.94 4.96
N GLY A 215 4.96 -26.93 4.09
CA GLY A 215 4.99 -26.73 2.64
C GLY A 215 3.79 -25.93 2.13
N ALA A 216 3.94 -25.36 0.93
CA ALA A 216 2.88 -24.58 0.30
C ALA A 216 1.63 -25.41 -0.01
N LYS A 217 0.46 -24.85 0.29
CA LYS A 217 -0.83 -25.39 -0.18
C LYS A 217 -1.25 -24.82 -1.53
N ASP A 218 -0.88 -23.58 -1.82
CA ASP A 218 -1.16 -22.89 -3.07
C ASP A 218 -0.08 -21.84 -3.40
N CYS A 219 -0.20 -21.18 -4.56
CA CYS A 219 0.77 -20.20 -5.02
C CYS A 219 0.62 -18.81 -4.37
N GLY A 220 -0.46 -18.53 -3.64
CA GLY A 220 -0.84 -17.21 -3.13
C GLY A 220 0.20 -16.61 -2.20
N PHE A 221 0.66 -17.35 -1.19
CA PHE A 221 1.72 -16.86 -0.29
C PHE A 221 3.05 -16.63 -1.01
N THR A 222 3.39 -17.52 -1.95
CA THR A 222 4.59 -17.34 -2.77
C THR A 222 4.47 -16.09 -3.64
N ALA A 223 3.37 -15.92 -4.36
CA ALA A 223 3.12 -14.77 -5.23
C ALA A 223 3.14 -13.45 -4.44
N TRP A 224 2.53 -13.44 -3.26
CA TRP A 224 2.50 -12.26 -2.40
C TRP A 224 3.89 -11.94 -1.84
N ALA A 225 4.58 -12.90 -1.26
CA ALA A 225 5.96 -12.71 -0.77
C ALA A 225 6.90 -12.27 -1.90
N ALA A 226 6.90 -12.99 -3.03
CA ALA A 226 7.76 -12.72 -4.18
C ALA A 226 7.55 -11.31 -4.74
N SER A 227 6.30 -10.84 -4.81
CA SER A 227 5.97 -9.47 -5.27
C SER A 227 6.67 -8.38 -4.45
N PHE A 228 6.92 -8.61 -3.16
CA PHE A 228 7.62 -7.66 -2.30
C PHE A 228 9.12 -7.98 -2.17
N ILE A 229 9.54 -9.26 -2.24
CA ILE A 229 10.96 -9.65 -2.31
C ILE A 229 11.62 -9.08 -3.57
N ASP A 230 10.89 -8.98 -4.69
CA ASP A 230 11.39 -8.44 -5.96
C ASP A 230 11.99 -7.03 -5.78
N THR A 231 11.51 -6.28 -4.79
CA THR A 231 12.03 -4.94 -4.48
C THR A 231 13.45 -4.91 -3.93
N TRP A 232 13.93 -6.00 -3.32
CA TRP A 232 15.27 -6.08 -2.72
C TRP A 232 16.10 -7.29 -3.19
N ASN A 233 15.50 -8.25 -3.89
CA ASN A 233 16.15 -9.44 -4.46
C ASN A 233 15.46 -9.88 -5.76
N SER A 234 15.42 -8.97 -6.74
CA SER A 234 14.72 -9.16 -8.02
C SER A 234 15.25 -10.35 -8.81
N ASP A 235 16.56 -10.56 -8.87
CA ASP A 235 17.15 -11.66 -9.64
C ASP A 235 16.68 -13.03 -9.12
N PHE A 236 16.61 -13.20 -7.79
CA PHE A 236 16.07 -14.41 -7.18
C PHE A 236 14.61 -14.63 -7.59
N VAL A 237 13.75 -13.62 -7.44
CA VAL A 237 12.31 -13.71 -7.78
C VAL A 237 12.11 -14.01 -9.26
N LYS A 238 12.78 -13.27 -10.14
CA LYS A 238 12.70 -13.46 -11.59
C LYS A 238 13.19 -14.84 -12.02
N SER A 239 14.24 -15.36 -11.39
CA SER A 239 14.72 -16.73 -11.64
C SER A 239 13.71 -17.81 -11.22
N GLY A 240 12.90 -17.53 -10.19
CA GLY A 240 11.90 -18.45 -9.65
C GLY A 240 10.53 -18.39 -10.31
N TYR A 241 10.22 -17.30 -11.03
CA TYR A 241 8.88 -17.02 -11.55
C TYR A 241 8.25 -18.20 -12.30
N LYS A 242 9.01 -18.85 -13.19
CA LYS A 242 8.51 -20.02 -13.94
C LYS A 242 8.09 -21.16 -13.00
N ALA A 243 8.90 -21.47 -11.98
CA ALA A 243 8.57 -22.52 -11.02
C ALA A 243 7.37 -22.13 -10.15
N HIS A 244 7.30 -20.87 -9.74
CA HIS A 244 6.22 -20.36 -8.88
C HIS A 244 4.86 -20.26 -9.59
N SER A 245 4.85 -20.04 -10.91
CA SER A 245 3.61 -19.86 -11.68
C SER A 245 3.11 -21.14 -12.37
N SER A 246 4.00 -22.11 -12.60
CA SER A 246 3.69 -23.31 -13.38
C SER A 246 2.57 -24.11 -12.73
N GLY A 247 1.53 -24.44 -13.50
CA GLY A 247 0.37 -25.18 -13.01
C GLY A 247 -0.69 -24.33 -12.30
N PHE A 248 -0.42 -23.05 -12.00
CA PHE A 248 -1.37 -22.15 -11.33
C PHE A 248 -1.96 -21.09 -12.25
N ILE A 249 -1.25 -20.69 -13.30
CA ILE A 249 -1.73 -19.69 -14.27
C ILE A 249 -2.03 -20.40 -15.60
N THR A 250 -3.28 -20.30 -16.04
CA THR A 250 -3.75 -20.81 -17.33
C THR A 250 -3.99 -19.66 -18.28
N ASN A 251 -3.45 -19.74 -19.50
CA ASN A 251 -3.77 -18.81 -20.58
C ASN A 251 -4.83 -19.44 -21.49
N ILE A 252 -6.02 -18.86 -21.51
CA ILE A 252 -7.15 -19.24 -22.37
C ILE A 252 -7.40 -18.10 -23.34
N ASN A 253 -6.92 -18.24 -24.58
CA ASN A 253 -7.13 -17.27 -25.67
C ASN A 253 -6.71 -15.83 -25.30
N GLY A 254 -5.57 -15.66 -24.61
CA GLY A 254 -5.07 -14.36 -24.18
C GLY A 254 -5.69 -13.83 -22.88
N LYS A 255 -6.63 -14.57 -22.29
CA LYS A 255 -7.13 -14.33 -20.93
C LYS A 255 -6.36 -15.21 -19.96
N PHE A 256 -5.80 -14.60 -18.93
CA PHE A 256 -5.10 -15.31 -17.87
C PHE A 256 -6.07 -15.58 -16.73
N GLU A 257 -6.16 -16.83 -16.31
CA GLU A 257 -6.93 -17.27 -15.16
C GLU A 257 -5.98 -17.89 -14.13
N LEU A 258 -6.19 -17.54 -12.86
CA LEU A 258 -5.52 -18.20 -11.74
C LEU A 258 -6.37 -19.40 -11.34
N GLN A 259 -5.76 -20.58 -11.24
CA GLN A 259 -6.45 -21.75 -10.71
C GLN A 259 -6.88 -21.48 -9.27
N HIS A 260 -8.17 -21.61 -9.01
CA HIS A 260 -8.72 -21.46 -7.67
C HIS A 260 -8.22 -22.59 -6.77
N PRO A 261 -7.82 -22.30 -5.52
CA PRO A 261 -7.50 -23.36 -4.57
C PRO A 261 -8.72 -24.24 -4.34
N MET A 262 -8.50 -25.51 -3.99
CA MET A 262 -9.58 -26.39 -3.58
C MET A 262 -10.33 -25.77 -2.39
N VAL A 263 -11.66 -25.71 -2.49
CA VAL A 263 -12.50 -25.03 -1.49
C VAL A 263 -12.80 -25.94 -0.29
N ALA A 264 -12.75 -27.25 -0.51
CA ALA A 264 -12.85 -28.28 0.50
C ALA A 264 -11.86 -29.41 0.21
N ASP A 265 -11.42 -30.13 1.24
CA ASP A 265 -10.64 -31.37 1.08
C ASP A 265 -11.51 -32.55 0.62
N GLU A 266 -10.88 -33.70 0.39
CA GLU A 266 -11.54 -34.95 -0.01
C GLU A 266 -12.55 -35.46 1.04
N GLN A 267 -12.46 -34.97 2.28
CA GLN A 267 -13.36 -35.28 3.39
C GLN A 267 -14.48 -34.23 3.55
N GLY A 268 -14.59 -33.29 2.61
CA GLY A 268 -15.60 -32.23 2.60
C GLY A 268 -15.40 -31.19 3.68
N GLN A 269 -14.22 -31.12 4.31
CA GLN A 269 -13.89 -30.05 5.25
C GLN A 269 -13.51 -28.80 4.48
N TRP A 270 -14.05 -27.66 4.87
CA TRP A 270 -13.68 -26.38 4.29
C TRP A 270 -12.19 -26.12 4.52
N THR A 271 -11.44 -25.98 3.42
CA THR A 271 -10.00 -25.68 3.43
C THR A 271 -9.71 -24.27 2.91
N HIS A 272 -10.75 -23.58 2.43
CA HIS A 272 -10.68 -22.21 1.93
C HIS A 272 -10.67 -21.20 3.07
N MET A 273 -9.79 -20.20 2.97
CA MET A 273 -9.82 -18.98 3.77
C MET A 273 -10.45 -17.86 2.94
N ASP A 274 -11.27 -17.02 3.57
CA ASP A 274 -11.94 -15.88 2.92
C ASP A 274 -10.94 -14.93 2.23
N PRO A 275 -11.36 -14.22 1.16
CA PRO A 275 -10.49 -13.30 0.43
C PRO A 275 -9.95 -12.17 1.32
N PHE A 276 -8.70 -12.30 1.74
CA PHE A 276 -7.99 -11.41 2.68
C PHE A 276 -8.04 -9.91 2.35
N SER A 277 -8.13 -9.53 1.07
CA SER A 277 -7.99 -8.13 0.62
C SER A 277 -9.19 -7.58 -0.14
N GLU A 278 -10.24 -8.37 -0.34
CA GLU A 278 -11.32 -8.07 -1.31
C GLU A 278 -10.74 -7.49 -2.63
N ASN A 279 -11.34 -6.43 -3.17
CA ASN A 279 -10.94 -5.76 -4.41
C ASN A 279 -9.81 -4.73 -4.24
N SER A 280 -9.32 -4.48 -3.02
CA SER A 280 -8.32 -3.43 -2.76
C SER A 280 -6.99 -3.68 -3.50
N ALA A 281 -6.60 -4.95 -3.66
CA ALA A 281 -5.40 -5.35 -4.40
C ALA A 281 -5.47 -5.06 -5.90
N ILE A 282 -6.67 -5.05 -6.49
CA ILE A 282 -6.86 -4.69 -7.91
C ILE A 282 -6.40 -3.25 -8.15
N GLY A 283 -6.73 -2.34 -7.23
CA GLY A 283 -6.31 -0.95 -7.28
C GLY A 283 -4.79 -0.81 -7.27
N TYR A 284 -4.13 -1.49 -6.32
CA TYR A 284 -2.67 -1.44 -6.24
C TYR A 284 -2.01 -2.06 -7.49
N ALA A 285 -2.44 -3.23 -7.94
CA ALA A 285 -1.89 -3.88 -9.12
C ALA A 285 -2.00 -3.03 -10.39
N ARG A 286 -3.11 -2.30 -10.60
CA ARG A 286 -3.31 -1.43 -11.76
C ARG A 286 -2.53 -0.12 -11.69
N LEU A 287 -2.35 0.42 -10.49
CA LEU A 287 -1.73 1.72 -10.29
C LEU A 287 -0.21 1.63 -10.12
N ASN A 288 0.28 0.48 -9.65
CA ASN A 288 1.70 0.22 -9.54
C ASN A 288 2.39 0.22 -10.92
N VAL A 289 3.71 0.42 -10.90
CA VAL A 289 4.59 0.32 -12.07
C VAL A 289 5.66 -0.74 -11.78
N GLU A 290 6.35 -1.21 -12.81
CA GLU A 290 7.55 -2.03 -12.65
C GLU A 290 8.54 -1.32 -11.70
N ASP A 291 9.07 -2.05 -10.73
CA ASP A 291 9.93 -1.53 -9.66
C ASP A 291 9.31 -0.37 -8.86
N GLY A 292 7.98 -0.24 -8.80
CA GLY A 292 7.32 0.97 -8.31
C GLY A 292 7.73 1.41 -6.90
N GLN A 293 7.73 0.48 -5.94
CA GLN A 293 8.23 0.76 -4.58
C GLN A 293 9.74 1.05 -4.61
N LYS A 294 10.51 0.25 -5.35
CA LYS A 294 11.97 0.38 -5.45
C LYS A 294 12.43 1.73 -5.96
N LYS A 295 11.84 2.20 -7.06
CA LYS A 295 12.07 3.53 -7.63
C LYS A 295 11.83 4.66 -6.62
N MET A 296 10.84 4.52 -5.74
CA MET A 296 10.51 5.55 -4.76
C MET A 296 11.60 5.75 -3.70
N TRP A 297 12.36 4.72 -3.31
CA TRP A 297 13.48 4.90 -2.37
C TRP A 297 14.84 5.03 -3.06
N GLU A 298 14.99 4.62 -4.32
CA GLU A 298 16.18 4.93 -5.13
C GLU A 298 16.21 6.40 -5.56
N ALA A 299 15.04 6.99 -5.81
CA ALA A 299 14.87 8.41 -6.13
C ALA A 299 13.87 9.08 -5.16
N PRO A 300 14.19 9.16 -3.85
CA PRO A 300 13.27 9.70 -2.86
C PRO A 300 12.97 11.18 -3.11
N TRP A 301 11.75 11.59 -2.81
CA TRP A 301 11.48 13.02 -2.69
C TRP A 301 12.12 13.55 -1.43
N THR A 302 13.06 14.47 -1.61
CA THR A 302 13.69 15.19 -0.50
C THR A 302 12.80 16.33 -0.04
N LYS A 303 13.12 16.87 1.14
CA LYS A 303 12.47 18.08 1.65
C LYS A 303 12.54 19.23 0.64
N ASP A 304 13.70 19.43 0.03
CA ASP A 304 13.94 20.48 -0.96
C ASP A 304 13.07 20.30 -2.21
N VAL A 305 12.95 19.06 -2.71
CA VAL A 305 12.08 18.74 -3.85
C VAL A 305 10.62 19.08 -3.55
N ILE A 306 10.10 18.65 -2.40
CA ILE A 306 8.69 18.86 -2.04
C ILE A 306 8.39 20.35 -1.76
N GLU A 307 9.34 21.09 -1.18
CA GLU A 307 9.19 22.52 -0.90
C GLU A 307 9.21 23.38 -2.17
N LYS A 308 9.93 22.96 -3.22
CA LYS A 308 10.05 23.72 -4.48
C LYS A 308 9.10 23.27 -5.58
N MET A 309 8.52 22.07 -5.48
CA MET A 309 7.63 21.55 -6.52
C MET A 309 6.32 22.34 -6.60
N PRO A 310 5.90 22.78 -7.80
CA PRO A 310 4.54 23.24 -8.04
C PRO A 310 3.51 22.15 -7.75
N TRP A 311 2.36 22.53 -7.22
CA TRP A 311 1.39 21.55 -6.76
C TRP A 311 -0.05 22.06 -6.86
N VAL A 312 -0.99 21.11 -6.93
CA VAL A 312 -2.43 21.37 -7.10
C VAL A 312 -3.14 21.29 -5.75
N ASP A 313 -3.87 22.35 -5.41
CA ASP A 313 -4.64 22.51 -4.19
C ASP A 313 -6.13 22.72 -4.45
N GLY A 314 -6.99 22.28 -3.52
CA GLY A 314 -8.44 22.49 -3.63
C GLY A 314 -9.22 21.35 -4.29
N LEU A 315 -8.55 20.28 -4.73
CA LEU A 315 -9.20 19.04 -5.18
C LEU A 315 -9.17 17.96 -4.10
N ASP A 316 -10.30 17.30 -3.88
CA ASP A 316 -10.43 16.17 -2.97
C ASP A 316 -11.43 15.13 -3.51
N LEU A 317 -11.71 14.09 -2.71
CA LEU A 317 -12.64 13.02 -3.05
C LEU A 317 -14.12 13.43 -2.99
N SER A 318 -14.43 14.71 -2.77
CA SER A 318 -15.77 15.27 -2.85
C SER A 318 -15.95 16.17 -4.08
N SER A 319 -14.89 16.43 -4.84
CA SER A 319 -14.89 17.31 -6.01
C SER A 319 -15.64 16.77 -7.24
N GLU A 320 -16.32 15.63 -7.15
CA GLU A 320 -17.11 15.00 -8.22
C GLU A 320 -16.32 14.72 -9.53
N VAL A 321 -14.99 14.72 -9.44
CA VAL A 321 -14.07 14.40 -10.52
C VAL A 321 -13.06 13.32 -10.10
N ASP A 322 -12.75 12.42 -11.02
CA ASP A 322 -11.56 11.58 -10.95
C ASP A 322 -10.35 12.43 -11.38
N CYS A 323 -9.32 12.46 -10.56
CA CYS A 323 -8.01 12.99 -10.96
C CYS A 323 -7.23 11.88 -11.67
N LEU A 324 -6.96 12.06 -12.96
CA LEU A 324 -6.33 11.03 -13.81
C LEU A 324 -4.82 11.24 -13.98
N ARG A 325 -4.37 12.50 -13.94
CA ARG A 325 -2.98 12.90 -14.16
C ARG A 325 -2.69 14.21 -13.44
N GLY A 326 -1.48 14.34 -12.93
CA GLY A 326 -0.99 15.57 -12.31
C GLY A 326 0.53 15.63 -12.39
N ILE A 327 1.06 16.25 -13.44
CA ILE A 327 2.50 16.20 -13.77
C ILE A 327 3.05 17.62 -13.85
N TRP A 328 4.23 17.81 -13.28
CA TRP A 328 5.06 19.01 -13.42
C TRP A 328 6.32 18.65 -14.22
N ASP A 329 6.58 19.38 -15.29
CA ASP A 329 7.85 19.34 -16.02
C ASP A 329 8.69 20.56 -15.65
N ALA A 330 9.77 20.32 -14.91
CA ALA A 330 10.67 21.38 -14.47
C ALA A 330 11.50 21.99 -15.62
N SER A 331 11.81 21.22 -16.67
CA SER A 331 12.62 21.67 -17.80
C SER A 331 11.80 22.59 -18.71
N ALA A 332 10.59 22.15 -19.04
CA ALA A 332 9.69 22.87 -19.94
C ALA A 332 8.76 23.86 -19.19
N GLN A 333 8.80 23.88 -17.85
CA GLN A 333 8.04 24.80 -17.00
C GLN A 333 6.53 24.76 -17.29
N TRP A 334 5.95 23.57 -17.24
CA TRP A 334 4.50 23.39 -17.35
C TRP A 334 3.96 22.34 -16.38
N LEU A 335 2.71 22.53 -15.98
CA LEU A 335 1.93 21.62 -15.15
C LEU A 335 0.65 21.25 -15.88
N VAL A 336 0.35 19.95 -15.97
CA VAL A 336 -0.96 19.47 -16.45
C VAL A 336 -1.73 18.78 -15.34
N THR A 337 -3.02 19.08 -15.25
CA THR A 337 -3.99 18.34 -14.44
C THR A 337 -5.08 17.79 -15.35
N THR A 338 -5.28 16.48 -15.36
CA THR A 338 -6.35 15.83 -16.13
C THR A 338 -7.44 15.39 -15.18
N LEU A 339 -8.65 15.90 -15.40
CA LEU A 339 -9.83 15.59 -14.60
C LEU A 339 -10.86 14.89 -15.47
N ARG A 340 -11.63 13.98 -14.87
CA ARG A 340 -12.82 13.39 -15.50
C ARG A 340 -14.01 13.46 -14.56
N GLU A 341 -15.11 14.06 -14.99
CA GLU A 341 -16.36 13.98 -14.24
C GLU A 341 -16.86 12.52 -14.23
N TRP A 342 -17.24 12.02 -13.06
CA TRP A 342 -17.65 10.61 -12.92
C TRP A 342 -19.12 10.44 -12.52
N ALA A 343 -19.80 11.53 -12.14
CA ALA A 343 -21.15 11.48 -11.61
C ALA A 343 -22.25 11.62 -12.69
N ASP A 344 -21.87 11.76 -13.96
CA ASP A 344 -22.74 11.88 -15.14
C ASP A 344 -23.78 13.00 -15.02
N ARG A 345 -23.40 14.11 -14.39
CA ARG A 345 -24.27 15.30 -14.25
C ARG A 345 -23.56 16.62 -14.53
N GLY A 346 -22.25 16.56 -14.79
CA GLY A 346 -21.40 17.73 -14.84
C GLY A 346 -21.15 18.30 -13.45
N THR A 347 -20.06 19.05 -13.32
CA THR A 347 -19.67 19.65 -12.06
C THR A 347 -18.86 20.91 -12.28
N HIS A 348 -18.55 21.62 -11.20
CA HIS A 348 -17.74 22.82 -11.23
C HIS A 348 -16.55 22.64 -10.31
N VAL A 349 -15.35 22.73 -10.88
CA VAL A 349 -14.10 22.55 -10.15
C VAL A 349 -13.48 23.90 -9.81
N ASN A 350 -12.94 24.00 -8.60
CA ASN A 350 -12.18 25.15 -8.13
C ASN A 350 -10.89 24.64 -7.48
N PHE A 351 -9.76 24.95 -8.10
CA PHE A 351 -8.46 24.53 -7.60
C PHE A 351 -7.39 25.57 -7.92
N ALA A 352 -6.24 25.47 -7.25
CA ALA A 352 -5.11 26.36 -7.43
C ALA A 352 -3.84 25.59 -7.75
N VAL A 353 -3.11 26.05 -8.77
CA VAL A 353 -1.71 25.65 -8.99
C VAL A 353 -0.82 26.60 -8.20
N ARG A 354 -0.20 26.08 -7.14
CA ARG A 354 0.60 26.83 -6.18
C ARG A 354 2.09 26.60 -6.39
N ASN A 355 2.89 27.47 -5.79
CA ASN A 355 4.36 27.37 -5.77
C ASN A 355 4.99 27.43 -7.17
N LEU A 356 4.36 28.17 -8.09
CA LEU A 356 4.93 28.46 -9.40
C LEU A 356 6.06 29.49 -9.26
N PRO A 357 7.18 29.31 -9.97
CA PRO A 357 8.22 30.33 -10.06
C PRO A 357 7.67 31.69 -10.53
N SER A 358 8.30 32.77 -10.07
CA SER A 358 7.97 34.13 -10.53
C SER A 358 8.18 34.23 -12.05
N ASN A 359 7.08 34.40 -12.79
CA ASN A 359 7.08 34.47 -14.26
C ASN A 359 5.72 34.93 -14.82
N SER A 360 5.66 35.10 -16.13
CA SER A 360 4.39 35.14 -16.89
C SER A 360 3.97 33.71 -17.21
N TRP A 361 2.67 33.43 -17.09
CA TRP A 361 2.10 32.09 -17.26
C TRP A 361 0.87 32.14 -18.16
N PHE A 362 0.68 31.09 -18.95
CA PHE A 362 -0.54 30.79 -19.68
C PHE A 362 -1.32 29.71 -18.93
N LEU A 363 -2.63 29.91 -18.82
CA LEU A 363 -3.60 28.90 -18.45
C LEU A 363 -4.38 28.54 -19.71
N TYR A 364 -4.28 27.30 -20.15
CA TYR A 364 -5.13 26.76 -21.19
C TYR A 364 -6.32 26.04 -20.56
N GLU A 365 -7.51 26.56 -20.86
CA GLU A 365 -8.80 25.97 -20.54
C GLU A 365 -9.47 25.57 -21.87
N PRO A 366 -9.81 24.29 -22.08
CA PRO A 366 -10.29 23.79 -23.38
C PRO A 366 -11.50 24.53 -23.98
N ARG A 367 -12.26 25.29 -23.19
CA ARG A 367 -13.43 26.06 -23.64
C ARG A 367 -13.28 27.57 -23.56
N ALA A 368 -12.47 28.08 -22.64
CA ALA A 368 -12.21 29.52 -22.52
C ALA A 368 -11.02 29.98 -23.36
N GLY A 369 -10.28 29.05 -23.97
CA GLY A 369 -9.06 29.33 -24.73
C GLY A 369 -7.85 29.52 -23.84
N VAL A 370 -6.87 30.28 -24.32
CA VAL A 370 -5.64 30.58 -23.56
C VAL A 370 -5.82 31.89 -22.81
N VAL A 371 -5.76 31.84 -21.49
CA VAL A 371 -5.77 33.02 -20.62
C VAL A 371 -4.35 33.29 -20.13
N ARG A 372 -3.80 34.47 -20.44
CA ARG A 372 -2.48 34.91 -19.91
C ARG A 372 -2.66 35.50 -18.50
N ARG A 373 -1.83 35.06 -17.56
CA ARG A 373 -1.76 35.57 -16.18
C ARG A 373 -0.30 35.94 -15.86
N GLU A 374 -0.06 37.17 -15.41
CA GLU A 374 1.26 37.59 -14.93
C GLU A 374 1.33 37.43 -13.41
N LEU A 375 2.37 36.73 -12.92
CA LEU A 375 2.59 36.53 -11.48
C LEU A 375 3.83 37.30 -11.05
N ALA A 376 3.64 38.43 -10.40
CA ALA A 376 4.73 39.30 -9.98
C ALA A 376 5.65 38.69 -8.90
N ASN A 377 5.21 37.67 -8.16
CA ASN A 377 6.00 37.05 -7.08
C ASN A 377 5.73 35.54 -6.86
N GLY A 378 5.14 34.83 -7.83
CA GLY A 378 4.75 33.43 -7.67
C GLY A 378 3.74 33.21 -6.53
N VAL A 379 2.44 33.28 -6.83
CA VAL A 379 1.44 33.25 -5.76
C VAL A 379 0.48 32.07 -5.94
N GLU A 380 -0.18 31.97 -7.07
CA GLU A 380 -0.97 30.80 -7.50
C GLU A 380 -1.65 31.14 -8.83
N ILE A 381 -2.03 30.13 -9.61
CA ILE A 381 -3.04 30.28 -10.66
C ILE A 381 -4.28 29.53 -10.21
N ARG A 382 -5.38 30.25 -10.01
CA ARG A 382 -6.68 29.64 -9.76
C ARG A 382 -7.33 29.24 -11.06
N VAL A 383 -7.91 28.05 -11.04
CA VAL A 383 -8.71 27.48 -12.12
C VAL A 383 -10.12 27.32 -11.59
N GLU A 384 -11.06 27.90 -12.31
CA GLU A 384 -12.49 27.85 -12.01
C GLU A 384 -13.21 27.50 -13.29
N ALA A 385 -13.69 26.25 -13.39
CA ALA A 385 -14.18 25.72 -14.66
C ALA A 385 -15.33 24.72 -14.46
N ALA A 386 -16.27 24.75 -15.40
CA ALA A 386 -17.27 23.70 -15.56
C ALA A 386 -16.65 22.49 -16.29
N VAL A 387 -16.90 21.30 -15.76
CA VAL A 387 -16.58 20.02 -16.39
C VAL A 387 -17.91 19.34 -16.72
N GLU A 388 -18.15 19.04 -18.00
CA GLU A 388 -19.39 18.39 -18.42
C GLU A 388 -19.51 16.94 -17.96
N ALA A 389 -20.72 16.40 -18.02
CA ALA A 389 -21.01 15.00 -17.69
C ALA A 389 -20.07 14.06 -18.46
N LEU A 390 -19.37 13.19 -17.71
CA LEU A 390 -18.39 12.22 -18.22
C LEU A 390 -17.22 12.81 -19.01
N GLN A 391 -17.07 14.14 -19.03
CA GLN A 391 -16.02 14.81 -19.78
C GLN A 391 -14.66 14.56 -19.12
N GLU A 392 -13.70 14.15 -19.93
CA GLU A 392 -12.28 14.18 -19.59
C GLU A 392 -11.66 15.48 -20.15
N ILE A 393 -10.95 16.22 -19.30
CA ILE A 393 -10.45 17.55 -19.61
C ILE A 393 -9.05 17.78 -19.05
N ASP A 394 -8.20 18.44 -19.84
CA ASP A 394 -6.85 18.86 -19.47
C ASP A 394 -6.83 20.35 -19.10
N PHE A 395 -6.29 20.66 -17.93
CA PHE A 395 -5.91 22.01 -17.52
C PHE A 395 -4.39 22.12 -17.57
N LEU A 396 -3.89 22.98 -18.46
CA LEU A 396 -2.46 23.18 -18.67
C LEU A 396 -2.06 24.58 -18.19
N VAL A 397 -1.12 24.63 -17.25
CA VAL A 397 -0.44 25.85 -16.83
C VAL A 397 0.98 25.79 -17.37
N SER A 398 1.37 26.69 -18.27
CA SER A 398 2.71 26.73 -18.85
C SER A 398 3.33 28.12 -18.73
N LYS A 399 4.65 28.18 -18.63
CA LYS A 399 5.36 29.46 -18.73
C LYS A 399 5.06 30.13 -20.09
N ALA A 400 4.97 31.46 -20.08
CA ALA A 400 4.65 32.26 -21.26
C ALA A 400 5.81 32.41 -22.25
#